data_AF-A0AAU7P040-F1
#
_entry.id   AF-A0AAU7P040-F1
#
_cell.length_a   1.000
_cell.length_b   1.000
_cell.length_c   1.000
_cell.angle_alpha   90.00
_cell.angle_beta   90.00
_cell.angle_gamma   90.00
#
_symmetry.space_group_name_H-M   'P 1'
#
loop_
_entity.id
_entity.type
_entity.pdbx_description
1 polymer ?
#
loop_
_entity_poly.entity_id
_entity_poly.type
_entity_poly.pdbx_seq_one_letter_code
_entity_poly.pdbx_strand_id
1 'polypeptide(L)'
;MDKRQDFAFETTLSGKTYLKLIDRLQNDGWRIELVYLTLPSMEMSKLRGAERVAHGGHNIPVKDISRRFPRSLKNLLMHFSHHVDRTRCFMNSSEIPELIFEQQNDKRTIAHQDLYPLLLQESER
;
A
#
# COMPACT_ATOMS: atom_id res chain seq x y z
N MET A 1 -11.96 -8.89 -30.40
CA MET A 1 -11.41 -7.91 -29.43
C MET A 1 -11.00 -8.71 -28.19
N ASP A 2 -9.88 -9.42 -28.07
CA ASP A 2 -8.55 -9.48 -28.70
C ASP A 2 -7.54 -8.39 -28.36
N LYS A 3 -7.72 -7.63 -27.28
CA LYS A 3 -6.60 -6.86 -26.71
C LYS A 3 -6.54 -7.02 -25.20
N ARG A 4 -5.74 -7.99 -24.78
CA ARG A 4 -5.21 -8.10 -23.42
C ARG A 4 -4.29 -6.90 -23.18
N GLN A 5 -4.79 -5.86 -22.51
CA GLN A 5 -4.06 -4.61 -22.25
C GLN A 5 -3.72 -4.47 -20.77
N ASP A 6 -2.52 -4.00 -20.48
CA ASP A 6 -2.11 -3.67 -19.11
C ASP A 6 -3.05 -2.63 -18.49
N PHE A 7 -3.34 -2.80 -17.21
CA PHE A 7 -4.23 -1.92 -16.46
C PHE A 7 -3.75 -1.75 -15.03
N ALA A 8 -4.22 -0.68 -14.39
CA ALA A 8 -3.98 -0.40 -12.99
C ALA A 8 -5.28 0.06 -12.33
N PHE A 9 -5.41 -0.23 -11.04
CA PHE A 9 -6.50 0.27 -10.20
C PHE A 9 -5.97 0.68 -8.83
N GLU A 10 -6.61 1.67 -8.23
CA GLU A 10 -6.23 2.17 -6.90
C GLU A 10 -7.10 1.50 -5.83
N THR A 11 -6.49 1.20 -4.69
CA THR A 11 -7.19 0.69 -3.50
C THR A 11 -6.50 1.16 -2.25
N THR A 12 -7.27 1.35 -1.18
CA THR A 12 -6.71 1.69 0.15
C THR A 12 -6.02 0.50 0.82
N LEU A 13 -6.08 -0.69 0.22
CA LEU A 13 -5.56 -1.96 0.76
C LEU A 13 -6.09 -2.33 2.16
N SER A 14 -7.11 -1.63 2.66
CA SER A 14 -7.70 -1.89 3.98
C SER A 14 -8.67 -3.07 3.99
N GLY A 15 -9.12 -3.54 2.82
CA GLY A 15 -9.90 -4.77 2.64
C GLY A 15 -9.09 -5.85 1.92
N LYS A 16 -9.55 -7.10 2.04
CA LYS A 16 -8.93 -8.27 1.39
C LYS A 16 -9.62 -8.72 0.10
N THR A 17 -10.67 -8.00 -0.33
CA THR A 17 -11.52 -8.38 -1.46
C THR A 17 -10.74 -8.60 -2.75
N TYR A 18 -9.66 -7.83 -2.96
CA TYR A 18 -8.80 -7.90 -4.13
C TYR A 18 -7.93 -9.16 -4.21
N LEU A 19 -7.74 -9.91 -3.11
CA LEU A 19 -6.96 -11.16 -3.16
C LEU A 19 -7.57 -12.15 -4.16
N LYS A 20 -8.90 -12.31 -4.16
CA LYS A 20 -9.60 -13.17 -5.13
C LYS A 20 -9.44 -12.70 -6.58
N LEU A 21 -9.30 -11.39 -6.80
CA LEU A 21 -9.06 -10.85 -8.13
C LEU A 21 -7.61 -11.12 -8.56
N ILE A 22 -6.65 -10.91 -7.66
CA ILE A 22 -5.22 -11.21 -7.90
C ILE A 22 -5.05 -12.67 -8.28
N ASP A 23 -5.60 -13.60 -7.50
CA ASP A 23 -5.53 -15.04 -7.78
C ASP A 23 -6.12 -15.36 -9.17
N ARG A 24 -7.25 -14.74 -9.54
CA ARG A 24 -7.87 -14.95 -10.86
C ARG A 24 -6.97 -14.44 -11.99
N LEU A 25 -6.40 -13.26 -11.83
CA LEU A 25 -5.55 -12.65 -12.85
C LEU A 25 -4.24 -13.44 -13.01
N GLN A 26 -3.62 -13.88 -11.93
CA GLN A 26 -2.42 -14.73 -12.00
C GLN A 26 -2.71 -16.07 -12.69
N ASN A 27 -3.85 -16.71 -12.38
CA ASN A 27 -4.28 -17.94 -13.07
C ASN A 27 -4.58 -17.74 -14.56
N ASP A 28 -4.96 -16.52 -14.97
CA ASP A 28 -5.12 -16.13 -16.37
C ASP A 28 -3.77 -15.74 -17.03
N GLY A 29 -2.66 -15.77 -16.28
CA GLY A 29 -1.30 -15.50 -16.76
C GLY A 29 -0.84 -14.04 -16.65
N TRP A 30 -1.54 -13.22 -15.86
CA TRP A 30 -1.13 -11.83 -15.62
C TRP A 30 -0.02 -11.78 -14.57
N ARG A 31 0.93 -10.88 -14.77
CA ARG A 31 1.87 -10.45 -13.73
C ARG A 31 1.25 -9.30 -12.95
N ILE A 32 1.26 -9.40 -11.63
CA ILE A 32 0.71 -8.40 -10.72
C ILE A 32 1.85 -7.68 -10.00
N GLU A 33 1.94 -6.38 -10.23
CA GLU A 33 2.82 -5.49 -9.47
C GLU A 33 2.03 -4.62 -8.50
N LEU A 34 2.44 -4.61 -7.24
CA LEU A 34 1.90 -3.75 -6.20
C LEU A 34 2.89 -2.63 -5.88
N VAL A 35 2.44 -1.39 -6.06
CA VAL A 35 3.13 -0.20 -5.54
C VAL A 35 2.32 0.32 -4.37
N TYR A 36 2.95 0.42 -3.20
CA TYR A 36 2.32 0.91 -1.98
C TYR A 36 3.01 2.19 -1.52
N LEU A 37 2.24 3.25 -1.31
CA LEU A 37 2.73 4.52 -0.77
C LEU A 37 2.24 4.66 0.67
N THR A 38 3.18 4.85 1.59
CA THR A 38 2.88 5.02 3.02
C THR A 38 3.37 6.35 3.54
N LEU A 39 2.87 6.73 4.71
CA LEU A 39 3.39 7.83 5.50
C LEU A 39 4.08 7.30 6.77
N PRO A 40 4.92 8.11 7.42
CA PRO A 40 5.61 7.73 8.66
C PRO A 40 4.67 7.35 9.81
N SER A 41 3.46 7.89 9.82
CA SER A 41 2.48 7.59 10.88
C SER A 41 1.04 7.87 10.47
N MET A 42 0.12 7.24 11.20
CA MET A 42 -1.32 7.56 11.14
C MET A 42 -1.61 9.05 11.38
N GLU A 43 -0.90 9.69 12.31
CA GLU A 43 -1.09 11.11 12.62
C GLU A 43 -0.71 12.00 11.44
N MET A 44 0.38 11.69 10.73
CA MET A 44 0.74 12.41 9.52
C MET A 44 -0.30 12.20 8.40
N SER A 45 -0.91 11.01 8.32
CA SER A 45 -2.00 10.74 7.39
C SER A 45 -3.24 11.59 7.69
N LYS A 46 -3.60 11.77 8.98
CA LYS A 46 -4.68 12.67 9.38
C LYS A 46 -4.36 14.12 9.04
N LEU A 47 -3.14 14.58 9.30
CA LEU A 47 -2.70 15.95 9.02
C LEU A 47 -2.80 16.26 7.52
N ARG A 48 -2.25 15.40 6.66
CA ARG A 48 -2.36 15.54 5.20
C ARG A 48 -3.81 15.50 4.72
N GLY A 49 -4.65 14.67 5.36
CA GLY A 49 -6.08 14.62 5.09
C GLY A 49 -6.76 15.97 5.37
N ALA A 50 -6.45 16.58 6.52
CA ALA A 50 -6.98 17.88 6.91
C ALA A 50 -6.51 19.02 5.97
N GLU A 51 -5.22 19.04 5.63
CA GLU A 51 -4.67 20.00 4.65
C GLU A 51 -5.37 19.87 3.30
N ARG A 52 -5.57 18.64 2.81
CA ARG A 52 -6.26 18.43 1.53
C ARG A 52 -7.69 18.97 1.56
N VAL A 53 -8.40 18.83 2.67
CA VAL A 53 -9.75 19.39 2.85
C VAL A 53 -9.71 20.92 2.85
N ALA A 54 -8.75 21.52 3.55
CA ALA A 54 -8.57 22.97 3.57
C ALA A 54 -8.30 23.54 2.16
N HIS A 55 -7.68 22.75 1.28
CA HIS A 55 -7.41 23.09 -0.12
C HIS A 55 -8.53 22.63 -1.09
N GLY A 56 -9.71 22.27 -0.59
CA GLY A 56 -10.90 21.97 -1.41
C GLY A 56 -11.02 20.52 -1.88
N GLY A 57 -10.21 19.60 -1.36
CA GLY A 57 -10.32 18.16 -1.65
C GLY A 57 -11.37 17.43 -0.82
N HIS A 58 -11.56 16.13 -1.11
CA HIS A 58 -12.55 15.30 -0.41
C HIS A 58 -12.16 15.02 1.05
N ASN A 59 -13.12 15.14 1.97
CA ASN A 59 -12.92 14.83 3.37
C ASN A 59 -13.01 13.32 3.66
N ILE A 60 -11.94 12.74 4.17
CA ILE A 60 -11.94 11.37 4.71
C ILE A 60 -12.07 11.48 6.23
N PRO A 61 -13.11 10.89 6.84
CA PRO A 61 -13.28 10.96 8.29
C PRO A 61 -12.04 10.43 9.03
N VAL A 62 -11.61 11.13 10.08
CA VAL A 62 -10.47 10.71 10.91
C VAL A 62 -10.62 9.28 11.43
N LYS A 63 -11.84 8.88 11.80
CA LYS A 63 -12.15 7.49 12.22
C LYS A 63 -11.82 6.45 11.14
N ASP A 64 -12.02 6.81 9.86
CA ASP A 64 -11.71 5.92 8.74
C ASP A 64 -10.21 5.86 8.51
N ILE A 65 -9.49 6.98 8.60
CA ILE A 65 -8.02 7.00 8.54
C ILE A 65 -7.44 6.11 9.65
N SER A 66 -7.86 6.33 10.89
CA SER A 66 -7.38 5.57 12.04
C SER A 66 -7.60 4.07 11.94
N ARG A 67 -8.74 3.66 11.37
CA ARG A 67 -9.04 2.23 11.18
C ARG A 67 -8.33 1.63 9.97
N ARG A 68 -8.15 2.40 8.89
CA ARG A 68 -7.65 1.89 7.60
C ARG A 68 -6.13 1.85 7.56
N PHE A 69 -5.44 2.82 8.16
CA PHE A 69 -3.98 2.96 8.08
C PHE A 69 -3.20 1.74 8.64
N PRO A 70 -3.39 1.33 9.91
CA PRO A 70 -2.69 0.14 10.42
C PRO A 70 -3.12 -1.12 9.68
N ARG A 71 -4.41 -1.23 9.35
CA ARG A 71 -4.98 -2.38 8.63
C ARG A 71 -4.41 -2.52 7.22
N SER A 72 -4.19 -1.43 6.49
CA SER A 72 -3.61 -1.48 5.15
C SER A 72 -2.15 -1.89 5.20
N LEU A 73 -1.37 -1.42 6.19
CA LEU A 73 0.00 -1.90 6.43
C LEU A 73 0.01 -3.38 6.79
N LYS A 74 -0.84 -3.83 7.70
CA LYS A 74 -0.95 -5.25 8.06
C LYS A 74 -1.30 -6.11 6.85
N ASN A 75 -2.26 -5.67 6.04
CA ASN A 75 -2.63 -6.38 4.81
C ASN A 75 -1.50 -6.40 3.78
N LEU A 76 -0.77 -5.29 3.61
CA LEU A 76 0.41 -5.22 2.76
C LEU A 76 1.43 -6.28 3.18
N LEU A 77 1.84 -6.25 4.45
CA LEU A 77 2.95 -7.02 4.97
C LEU A 77 2.65 -8.52 5.06
N MET A 78 1.42 -8.89 5.40
CA MET A 78 1.02 -10.27 5.74
C MET A 78 0.28 -11.01 4.63
N HIS A 79 -0.28 -10.29 3.66
CA HIS A 79 -1.14 -10.90 2.64
C HIS A 79 -0.69 -10.47 1.24
N PHE A 80 -0.91 -9.22 0.88
CA PHE A 80 -0.75 -8.80 -0.51
C PHE A 80 0.68 -8.98 -1.02
N SER A 81 1.70 -8.71 -0.21
CA SER A 81 3.09 -8.89 -0.65
C SER A 81 3.47 -10.33 -0.99
N HIS A 82 2.76 -11.31 -0.42
CA HIS A 82 2.95 -12.74 -0.68
C HIS A 82 2.08 -13.28 -1.82
N HIS A 83 1.04 -12.55 -2.21
CA HIS A 83 0.09 -12.98 -3.25
C HIS A 83 0.36 -12.34 -4.62
N VAL A 84 1.22 -11.32 -4.71
CA VAL A 84 1.57 -10.66 -5.99
C VAL A 84 2.99 -11.02 -6.41
N ASP A 85 3.31 -10.87 -7.69
CA ASP A 85 4.63 -11.19 -8.23
C ASP A 85 5.72 -10.25 -7.72
N ARG A 86 5.38 -8.97 -7.53
CA ARG A 86 6.31 -7.97 -6.99
C ARG A 86 5.58 -6.89 -6.19
N THR A 87 6.13 -6.55 -5.03
CA THR A 87 5.69 -5.43 -4.20
C THR A 87 6.83 -4.45 -3.99
N ARG A 88 6.54 -3.16 -4.15
CA ARG A 88 7.44 -2.06 -3.77
C ARG A 88 6.71 -1.12 -2.83
N CYS A 89 7.25 -0.94 -1.63
CA CYS A 89 6.70 -0.05 -0.62
C CYS A 89 7.58 1.20 -0.49
N PHE A 90 6.99 2.38 -0.61
CA PHE A 90 7.68 3.66 -0.55
C PHE A 90 7.17 4.53 0.59
N MET A 91 8.10 5.24 1.23
CA MET A 91 7.79 6.35 2.13
C MET A 91 7.50 7.60 1.31
N ASN A 92 6.33 8.21 1.53
CA ASN A 92 5.86 9.37 0.78
C ASN A 92 5.81 10.64 1.65
N SER A 93 6.81 10.84 2.51
CA SER A 93 6.90 12.02 3.40
C SER A 93 7.65 13.20 2.80
N SER A 94 8.48 12.97 1.78
CA SER A 94 9.29 13.98 1.08
C SER A 94 8.82 14.13 -0.38
N GLU A 95 9.50 14.98 -1.15
CA GLU A 95 9.20 15.21 -2.57
C GLU A 95 9.48 13.97 -3.45
N ILE A 96 10.51 13.20 -3.08
CA ILE A 96 10.91 11.99 -3.80
C ILE A 96 10.62 10.78 -2.91
N PRO A 97 9.68 9.90 -3.27
CA PRO A 97 9.37 8.73 -2.45
C PRO A 97 10.57 7.81 -2.26
N GLU A 98 10.84 7.44 -1.01
CA GLU A 98 12.00 6.61 -0.64
C GLU A 98 11.59 5.13 -0.58
N LEU A 99 12.32 4.26 -1.29
CA LEU A 99 12.03 2.83 -1.26
C LEU A 99 12.34 2.26 0.14
N ILE A 100 11.33 1.71 0.81
CA ILE A 100 11.49 1.09 2.13
C ILE A 100 11.88 -0.38 1.95
N PHE A 101 11.09 -1.12 1.16
CA PHE A 101 11.38 -2.51 0.83
C PHE A 101 10.83 -2.87 -0.54
N GLU A 102 11.45 -3.88 -1.13
CA GLU A 102 10.92 -4.63 -2.25
C GLU A 102 10.72 -6.08 -1.84
N GLN A 103 9.62 -6.69 -2.28
CA GLN A 103 9.40 -8.12 -2.16
C GLN A 103 9.09 -8.71 -3.54
N GLN A 104 9.80 -9.79 -3.86
CA GLN A 104 9.52 -10.64 -5.02
C GLN A 104 9.35 -12.07 -4.49
N ASN A 105 8.17 -12.64 -4.71
CA ASN A 105 7.76 -13.90 -4.08
C ASN A 105 7.94 -13.83 -2.54
N ASP A 106 8.65 -14.77 -1.94
CA ASP A 106 8.92 -14.79 -0.49
C ASP A 106 10.20 -14.05 -0.07
N LYS A 107 10.93 -13.47 -1.02
CA LYS A 107 12.16 -12.73 -0.72
C LYS A 107 11.86 -11.25 -0.56
N ARG A 108 11.95 -10.75 0.68
CA ARG A 108 11.89 -9.32 0.99
C ARG A 108 13.28 -8.74 1.18
N THR A 109 13.60 -7.73 0.38
CA THR A 109 14.82 -6.91 0.51
C THR A 109 14.45 -5.57 1.12
N ILE A 110 14.98 -5.31 2.31
CA ILE A 110 14.82 -4.04 3.02
C ILE A 110 15.86 -3.06 2.46
N ALA A 111 15.39 -2.01 1.80
CA ALA A 111 16.24 -0.97 1.20
C ALA A 111 16.54 0.15 2.19
N HIS A 112 15.61 0.46 3.10
CA HIS A 112 15.79 1.49 4.12
C HIS A 112 15.57 0.92 5.53
N GLN A 113 16.68 0.71 6.26
CA GLN A 113 16.70 0.03 7.57
C GLN A 113 15.97 0.81 8.67
N ASP A 114 15.99 2.15 8.63
CA ASP A 114 15.32 2.96 9.66
C ASP A 114 13.81 3.10 9.45
N LEU A 115 13.35 3.06 8.18
CA LEU A 115 11.93 3.25 7.85
C LEU A 115 11.12 1.95 7.97
N TYR A 116 11.75 0.80 7.73
CA TYR A 116 11.04 -0.48 7.77
C TYR A 116 10.46 -0.84 9.15
N PRO A 117 11.18 -0.65 10.28
CA PRO A 117 10.63 -0.86 11.63
C PRO A 117 9.41 0.02 11.93
N LEU A 118 9.36 1.24 11.40
CA LEU A 118 8.20 2.13 11.57
C LEU A 118 6.93 1.53 10.96
N LEU A 119 7.06 0.87 9.78
CA LEU A 119 5.92 0.17 9.17
C LEU A 119 5.42 -0.97 10.04
N LEU A 120 6.33 -1.75 10.62
CA LEU A 120 5.97 -2.85 11.51
C LEU A 120 5.23 -2.32 12.74
N GLN A 121 5.77 -1.26 13.36
CA GLN A 121 5.14 -0.64 14.52
C GLN A 121 3.74 -0.09 14.21
N GLU A 122 3.59 0.65 13.10
CA GLU A 122 2.29 1.20 12.70
C GLU A 122 1.30 0.11 12.27
N SER A 123 1.77 -1.05 11.79
CA SER A 123 0.89 -2.16 11.39
C SER A 123 0.22 -2.90 12.56
N GLU A 124 0.76 -2.75 13.77
CA GLU A 124 0.26 -3.40 14.99
C GLU A 124 -0.57 -2.46 15.89
N ARG A 125 -0.81 -1.23 15.45
CA ARG A 125 -1.70 -0.27 16.15
C ARG A 125 -3.17 -0.54 15.87
#